data_AF-A0A0U1NPE8-F1
#
_entry.id   AF-A0A0U1NPE8-F1
#
_cell.length_a   1.000
_cell.length_b   1.000
_cell.length_c   1.000
_cell.angle_alpha   90.00
_cell.angle_beta   90.00
_cell.angle_gamma   90.00
#
_symmetry.space_group_name_H-M   'P 1'
#
loop_
_entity.id
_entity.type
_entity.pdbx_description
1 polymer ?
#
loop_
_entity_poly.entity_id
_entity_poly.type
_entity_poly.pdbx_seq_one_letter_code
_entity_poly.pdbx_strand_id
1 'polypeptide(L)' 'MARAALNWSTQKLAAESGVSSRTLNRIETKEGFAAATQANLKLVELTLTAVGIEFIGDATDGPGVRLWNTPQP' A
#
# COMPACT_ATOMS: atom_id res chain seq x y z
N MET A 1 -5.96 -2.26 -1.07
CA MET A 1 -6.99 -1.24 -0.69
C MET A 1 -6.55 -0.32 0.46
N ALA A 2 -5.26 -0.24 0.82
CA ALA A 2 -4.79 0.61 1.93
C ALA A 2 -4.87 2.13 1.62
N ARG A 3 -4.62 2.56 0.37
CA ARG A 3 -4.72 3.97 -0.03
C ARG A 3 -6.12 4.57 0.13
N ALA A 4 -7.17 3.75 0.06
CA ALA A 4 -8.55 4.21 0.23
C ALA A 4 -8.79 4.71 1.66
N ALA A 5 -8.15 4.08 2.64
CA ALA A 5 -8.22 4.47 4.04
C ALA A 5 -7.58 5.86 4.30
N LEU A 6 -6.66 6.29 3.44
CA LEU A 6 -6.04 7.62 3.47
C LEU A 6 -6.72 8.63 2.54
N ASN A 7 -7.80 8.24 1.85
CA ASN A 7 -8.42 9.00 0.76
C ASN A 7 -7.42 9.40 -0.35
N TRP A 8 -6.46 8.52 -0.66
CA TRP A 8 -5.44 8.76 -1.69
C TRP A 8 -5.85 8.18 -3.05
N SER A 9 -5.66 9.00 -4.09
CA SER A 9 -5.70 8.54 -5.48
C SER A 9 -4.47 7.68 -5.81
N THR A 10 -4.54 6.88 -6.87
CA THR A 10 -3.38 6.13 -7.37
C THR A 10 -2.24 7.09 -7.76
N GLN A 11 -2.57 8.26 -8.32
CA GLN A 11 -1.60 9.28 -8.69
C GLN A 11 -0.86 9.83 -7.47
N LYS A 12 -1.58 10.06 -6.36
CA LYS A 12 -0.95 10.49 -5.11
C LYS A 12 -0.03 9.41 -4.56
N LEU A 13 -0.49 8.16 -4.48
CA LEU A 13 0.36 7.05 -4.05
C LEU A 13 1.61 6.90 -4.96
N ALA A 14 1.48 7.12 -6.26
CA ALA A 14 2.60 7.07 -7.19
C ALA A 14 3.65 8.14 -6.89
N ALA A 15 3.19 9.37 -6.61
CA ALA A 15 4.08 10.48 -6.27
C ALA A 15 4.84 10.23 -4.96
N GLU A 16 4.15 9.71 -3.94
CA GLU A 16 4.73 9.47 -2.60
C GLU A 16 5.66 8.23 -2.58
N SER A 17 5.30 7.17 -3.32
CA SER A 17 6.06 5.89 -3.30
C SER A 17 7.15 5.79 -4.37
N GLY A 18 7.18 6.71 -5.34
CA GLY A 18 8.06 6.62 -6.51
C GLY A 18 7.71 5.48 -7.48
N VAL A 19 6.63 4.72 -7.23
CA VAL A 19 6.16 3.65 -8.10
C VAL A 19 5.19 4.22 -9.13
N SER A 20 5.37 3.90 -10.42
CA SER A 20 4.50 4.43 -11.47
C SER A 20 3.01 4.09 -11.23
N SER A 21 2.11 5.01 -11.57
CA SER A 21 0.66 4.80 -11.47
C SER A 21 0.18 3.59 -12.28
N ARG A 22 0.82 3.29 -13.43
CA ARG A 22 0.58 2.07 -14.21
C ARG A 22 0.90 0.81 -13.40
N THR A 23 2.06 0.80 -12.74
CA THR A 23 2.47 -0.33 -11.88
C THR A 23 1.51 -0.50 -10.71
N LEU A 24 1.11 0.59 -10.05
CA LEU A 24 0.15 0.54 -8.95
C LEU A 24 -1.21 0.01 -9.39
N ASN A 25 -1.76 0.51 -10.49
CA ASN A 25 -3.02 0.01 -11.05
C ASN A 25 -2.94 -1.49 -11.37
N ARG A 26 -1.77 -1.96 -11.85
CA ARG A 26 -1.56 -3.40 -12.09
C ARG A 26 -1.52 -4.17 -10.77
N ILE A 27 -0.81 -3.69 -9.75
CA ILE A 27 -0.74 -4.34 -8.42
C ILE A 27 -2.14 -4.46 -7.79
N GLU A 28 -3.05 -3.53 -8.07
CA GLU A 28 -4.43 -3.58 -7.56
C GLU A 28 -5.32 -4.62 -8.25
N THR A 29 -4.87 -5.26 -9.35
CA THR A 29 -5.58 -6.39 -9.95
C THR A 29 -5.19 -7.71 -9.28
N LYS A 30 -6.09 -8.71 -9.32
CA LYS A 30 -5.86 -10.02 -8.71
C LYS A 30 -4.57 -10.69 -9.23
N GLU A 31 -4.34 -10.62 -10.53
CA GLU A 31 -3.18 -11.24 -11.19
C GLU A 31 -1.91 -10.40 -11.03
N GLY A 32 -2.06 -9.06 -11.03
CA GLY A 32 -0.93 -8.16 -11.05
C GLY A 32 -0.21 -8.05 -9.71
N PHE A 33 -0.88 -8.35 -8.59
CA PHE A 33 -0.24 -8.46 -7.27
C PHE A 33 0.81 -9.58 -7.24
N ALA A 34 0.47 -10.77 -7.73
CA ALA A 34 1.39 -11.92 -7.77
C ALA A 34 2.59 -11.68 -8.72
N ALA A 35 2.38 -10.88 -9.77
CA ALA A 35 3.41 -10.49 -10.73
C ALA A 35 4.13 -9.18 -10.37
N ALA A 36 3.96 -8.66 -9.15
CA ALA A 36 4.65 -7.48 -8.69
C ALA A 36 6.07 -7.83 -8.19
N THR A 37 7.03 -6.94 -8.42
CA THR A 37 8.37 -7.13 -7.87
C THR A 37 8.36 -6.83 -6.37
N GLN A 38 9.16 -7.59 -5.60
CA GLN A 38 9.28 -7.35 -4.15
C GLN A 38 9.73 -5.92 -3.83
N ALA A 39 10.61 -5.34 -4.65
CA ALA A 39 11.05 -3.95 -4.50
C ALA A 39 9.89 -2.95 -4.58
N ASN A 40 8.99 -3.08 -5.57
CA ASN A 40 7.84 -2.18 -5.71
C ASN A 40 6.84 -2.38 -4.56
N LEU A 41 6.59 -3.63 -4.16
CA LEU A 41 5.73 -3.92 -3.01
C LEU A 41 6.28 -3.29 -1.73
N LYS A 42 7.62 -3.37 -1.54
CA LYS A 42 8.27 -2.79 -0.36
C LYS A 42 8.17 -1.27 -0.33
N LEU A 43 8.36 -0.60 -1.47
CA LEU A 43 8.19 0.86 -1.55
C LEU A 43 6.77 1.29 -1.19
N VAL A 44 5.76 0.58 -1.70
CA VAL A 44 4.35 0.87 -1.38
C VAL A 44 4.06 0.63 0.10
N GLU A 45 4.52 -0.48 0.68
CA GLU A 45 4.37 -0.79 2.10
C GLU A 45 5.00 0.29 2.99
N LEU A 46 6.25 0.68 2.71
CA LEU A 46 6.97 1.72 3.45
C LEU A 46 6.27 3.08 3.36
N THR A 47 5.78 3.43 2.18
CA THR A 47 5.07 4.70 1.96
C THR A 47 3.80 4.78 2.81
N LEU A 48 3.02 3.70 2.81
CA LEU A 48 1.75 3.64 3.54
C LEU A 48 1.98 3.60 5.06
N THR A 49 3.01 2.87 5.51
CA THR A 49 3.37 2.81 6.92
C THR A 49 3.89 4.14 7.46
N ALA A 50 4.70 4.86 6.68
CA ALA A 50 5.20 6.18 7.04
C ALA A 50 4.09 7.23 7.26
N VAL A 51 2.91 7.04 6.67
CA VAL A 51 1.77 7.96 6.81
C VAL A 51 0.68 7.44 7.75
N GLY A 52 1.01 6.44 8.58
CA GLY A 52 0.15 5.99 9.68
C GLY A 52 -0.72 4.77 9.37
N ILE A 53 -0.40 3.97 8.36
CA ILE A 53 -1.02 2.65 8.18
C ILE A 53 -0.18 1.57 8.87
N GLU A 54 -0.82 0.70 9.63
CA GLU A 54 -0.20 -0.55 10.09
C GLU A 54 -0.92 -1.72 9.43
N PHE A 55 -0.17 -2.63 8.82
CA PHE A 55 -0.70 -3.87 8.28
C PHE A 55 -0.78 -4.91 9.40
N ILE A 56 -1.94 -5.54 9.56
CA ILE A 56 -2.20 -6.50 10.64
C ILE A 56 -2.78 -7.80 10.10
N GLY A 57 -2.52 -8.89 10.81
CA GLY A 57 -2.98 -10.24 10.44
C GLY A 57 -2.22 -10.83 9.26
N ASP A 58 -2.38 -12.14 9.08
CA ASP A 58 -1.90 -12.87 7.92
C ASP A 58 -3.09 -13.36 7.07
N ALA A 59 -2.81 -14.11 6.00
CA ALA A 59 -3.87 -14.61 5.11
C ALA A 59 -4.89 -15.52 5.81
N THR A 60 -4.56 -16.08 6.97
CA THR A 60 -5.39 -17.00 7.76
C THR A 60 -6.02 -16.35 9.00
N ASP A 61 -5.50 -15.21 9.46
CA ASP A 61 -5.92 -14.51 10.69
C ASP A 61 -6.74 -13.23 10.43
N GLY A 62 -7.30 -13.09 9.22
CA GLY A 62 -8.12 -11.93 8.86
C GLY A 62 -7.26 -10.69 8.58
N PRO A 63 -6.65 -10.60 7.38
CA PRO A 63 -5.72 -9.53 7.06
C PRO A 63 -6.45 -8.17 6.99
N GLY A 64 -5.82 -7.13 7.52
CA GLY A 64 -6.41 -5.81 7.64
C GLY A 64 -5.40 -4.67 7.72
N VAL A 65 -5.93 -3.47 7.90
CA VAL A 65 -5.14 -2.26 8.14
C VAL A 65 -5.68 -1.52 9.37
N ARG A 66 -4.78 -1.05 10.23
CA ARG A 66 -5.07 -0.12 11.34
C ARG A 66 -4.58 1.27 10.95
N LEU A 67 -5.37 2.29 11.29
CA LEU A 67 -5.05 3.69 11.03
C LEU A 67 -4.60 4.36 12.33
N TRP A 68 -3.46 5.03 12.26
CA TRP A 68 -2.92 5.83 13.34
C TRP A 68 -3.16 7.31 13.04
N ASN A 69 -3.70 8.05 14.01
CA ASN A 69 -3.94 9.49 13.89
C ASN A 69 -2.65 10.33 14.02
N THR A 70 -1.51 9.66 14.27
CA THR A 70 -0.18 10.25 14.38
C THR A 70 0.78 9.32 13.63
N PRO A 71 1.63 9.80 12.70
CA PRO A 71 2.67 8.96 12.12
C PRO A 71 3.55 8.44 13.27
N GLN A 72 3.68 7.12 13.37
CA GLN A 72 4.57 6.53 14.37
C GLN A 72 6.02 6.91 14.03
N PRO A 73 6.84 7.30 15.03
CA PRO A 73 8.25 7.61 14.84
C PRO A 73 9.06 6.39 14.39
#